data_AF-A0A7Y2D7H8-F1
#
_entry.id   AF-A0A7Y2D7H8-F1
#
_cell.length_a   1.000
_cell.length_b   1.000
_cell.length_c   1.000
_cell.angle_alpha   90.00
_cell.angle_beta   90.00
_cell.angle_gamma   90.00
#
_symmetry.space_group_name_H-M   'P 1'
#
loop_
_entity.id
_entity.type
_entity.pdbx_description
1 polymer ?
#
loop_
_entity_poly.entity_id
_entity_poly.type
_entity_poly.pdbx_seq_one_letter_code
_entity_poly.pdbx_strand_id
1 'polypeptide(L)'
;MFALSCIGSSRTRFSALPTALFTALLTVATTLVVSPAAAQDDVPVDIPADGPDEEQFTEAHTTPSVNVEPAPIRPYAAPDEPHVVITGGGWGHGVGMSQYGAYGRAEAGQNYRQILQAYYTGIDITATDFGGDIEVHLIKTGAVTFRPEGPIALKGGQTTIAEAENGDTVRIARADGAYVIRVNDKSVCGGDQQPVCPKNQMGVQARGNGRVPVGVAETGNRYQYGRFRLRAATGGNIDLSVASMSVEEYLYGLGEMPASWPLDALQAQALAGRTFAVRLIQSRRGNWSHPWDLWS
;
A
#
# COMPACT_ATOMS: atom_id res chain seq x y z
N MET A 1 -3.72 -3.01 10.49
CA MET A 1 -4.46 -2.34 9.40
C MET A 1 -3.43 -1.96 8.35
N PHE A 2 -3.07 -2.90 7.47
CA PHE A 2 -1.89 -2.82 6.58
C PHE A 2 -2.19 -2.17 5.20
N ALA A 3 -3.40 -1.66 4.97
CA ALA A 3 -3.84 -1.27 3.63
C ALA A 3 -3.87 0.24 3.35
N LEU A 4 -3.80 1.11 4.35
CA LEU A 4 -4.16 2.53 4.18
C LEU A 4 -3.12 3.44 3.50
N SER A 5 -2.03 2.90 2.95
CA SER A 5 -1.00 3.73 2.26
C SER A 5 -0.34 3.05 1.06
N CYS A 6 -0.93 2.00 0.50
CA CYS A 6 -0.27 1.16 -0.50
C CYS A 6 -0.33 1.68 -1.94
N ILE A 7 -0.64 2.96 -2.19
CA ILE A 7 -0.74 3.44 -3.58
C ILE A 7 -0.06 4.80 -3.85
N GLY A 8 0.49 5.45 -2.83
CA GLY A 8 1.06 6.79 -2.96
C GLY A 8 2.54 6.90 -2.73
N SER A 9 3.36 6.50 -3.70
CA SER A 9 4.77 6.89 -3.67
C SER A 9 4.94 8.27 -4.30
N SER A 10 5.31 9.25 -3.47
CA SER A 10 5.81 10.54 -3.93
C SER A 10 7.32 10.45 -4.18
N ARG A 11 7.70 10.82 -5.41
CA ARG A 11 9.04 11.25 -5.86
C ARG A 11 10.25 10.44 -5.36
N THR A 12 10.50 9.29 -5.98
CA THR A 12 11.89 8.90 -6.29
C THR A 12 11.95 8.18 -7.63
N ARG A 13 12.79 8.64 -8.56
CA ARG A 13 12.95 8.04 -9.89
C ARG A 13 13.57 6.65 -9.75
N PHE A 14 12.86 5.60 -10.15
CA PHE A 14 13.43 4.27 -10.38
C PHE A 14 13.55 4.02 -11.88
N SER A 15 14.72 4.39 -12.43
CA SER A 15 15.19 3.86 -13.71
C SER A 15 16.10 2.66 -13.44
N ALA A 16 15.84 1.57 -14.17
CA ALA A 16 16.69 0.39 -14.34
C ALA A 16 16.67 -0.68 -13.24
N LEU A 17 15.78 -1.66 -13.40
CA LEU A 17 16.09 -3.07 -13.14
C LEU A 17 15.61 -3.92 -14.32
N PRO A 18 16.41 -4.88 -14.81
CA PRO A 18 16.09 -5.65 -16.01
C PRO A 18 15.02 -6.71 -15.73
N THR A 19 14.09 -6.83 -16.68
CA THR A 19 12.86 -7.65 -16.70
C THR A 19 13.07 -9.17 -16.52
N ALA A 20 14.30 -9.66 -16.37
CA ALA A 20 14.64 -11.08 -16.50
C ALA A 20 14.73 -11.87 -15.18
N LEU A 21 14.72 -11.23 -14.00
CA LEU A 21 14.86 -11.95 -12.72
C LEU A 21 13.55 -12.32 -12.02
N PHE A 22 12.39 -11.91 -12.54
CA PHE A 22 11.09 -12.16 -11.90
C PHE A 22 10.33 -13.37 -12.44
N THR A 23 10.84 -14.05 -13.48
CA THR A 23 10.09 -15.08 -14.22
C THR A 23 10.16 -16.49 -13.60
N ALA A 24 10.88 -16.69 -12.50
CA ALA A 24 11.14 -18.03 -11.96
C ALA A 24 10.69 -18.18 -10.51
N LEU A 25 9.40 -17.99 -10.20
CA LEU A 25 8.71 -18.55 -9.02
C LEU A 25 7.26 -18.08 -8.97
N LEU A 26 6.42 -18.45 -9.96
CA LEU A 26 5.02 -18.02 -9.93
C LEU A 26 4.07 -19.01 -10.60
N THR A 27 3.64 -19.99 -9.82
CA THR A 27 2.31 -20.59 -9.99
C THR A 27 1.79 -20.96 -8.60
N VAL A 28 0.57 -20.50 -8.32
CA VAL A 28 -0.24 -20.64 -7.08
C VAL A 28 0.03 -19.59 -5.98
N ALA A 29 -1.02 -18.80 -5.69
CA ALA A 29 -1.07 -17.79 -4.64
C ALA A 29 -0.89 -18.44 -3.27
N THR A 30 0.26 -18.22 -2.63
CA THR A 30 0.56 -18.74 -1.30
C THR A 30 0.18 -17.72 -0.22
N THR A 31 -0.66 -18.08 0.74
CA THR A 31 -1.13 -17.31 1.89
C THR A 31 -0.76 -17.99 3.21
N LEU A 32 -0.91 -17.29 4.33
CA LEU A 32 -0.84 -17.89 5.67
C LEU A 32 -2.22 -18.39 6.06
N VAL A 33 -2.34 -19.64 6.50
CA VAL A 33 -3.54 -20.20 7.11
C VAL A 33 -3.21 -20.56 8.55
N VAL A 34 -4.02 -20.08 9.48
CA VAL A 34 -4.00 -20.53 10.87
C VAL A 34 -4.92 -21.74 10.93
N SER A 35 -4.34 -22.93 11.05
CA SER A 35 -5.11 -24.12 11.44
C SER A 35 -5.61 -23.91 12.87
N PRO A 36 -6.85 -24.29 13.23
CA PRO A 36 -7.23 -24.35 14.63
C PRO A 36 -6.33 -25.38 15.29
N ALA A 37 -5.39 -24.93 16.11
CA ALA A 37 -4.62 -25.84 16.93
C ALA A 37 -5.62 -26.66 17.75
N ALA A 38 -5.56 -27.98 17.60
CA ALA A 38 -6.15 -28.88 18.58
C ALA A 38 -5.70 -28.39 19.96
N ALA A 39 -6.65 -28.21 20.87
CA ALA A 39 -6.35 -27.93 22.27
C ALA A 39 -5.36 -28.99 22.75
N GLN A 40 -4.09 -28.61 22.85
CA GLN A 40 -3.08 -29.41 23.52
C GLN A 40 -2.97 -28.79 24.90
N ASP A 41 -3.26 -29.64 25.89
CA ASP A 41 -3.27 -29.34 27.30
C ASP A 41 -2.04 -28.50 27.69
N ASP A 42 -2.31 -27.47 28.50
CA ASP A 42 -1.33 -26.58 29.10
C ASP A 42 -0.19 -27.38 29.74
N VAL A 43 0.94 -27.49 29.04
CA VAL A 43 2.20 -27.86 29.67
C VAL A 43 2.72 -26.59 30.35
N PRO A 44 2.88 -26.57 31.68
CA PRO A 44 3.37 -25.40 32.38
C PRO A 44 4.81 -25.12 31.93
N VAL A 45 5.02 -23.98 31.27
CA VAL A 45 6.36 -23.43 31.07
C VAL A 45 6.70 -22.65 32.32
N ASP A 46 7.50 -23.27 33.19
CA ASP A 46 8.08 -22.62 34.36
C ASP A 46 9.13 -21.61 33.87
N ILE A 47 8.82 -20.32 33.96
CA ILE A 47 9.79 -19.25 33.68
C ILE A 47 10.49 -18.94 35.01
N PRO A 48 11.81 -19.17 35.14
CA PRO A 48 12.53 -18.78 36.34
C PRO A 48 12.52 -17.26 36.47
N ALA A 49 12.00 -16.78 37.59
CA ALA A 49 12.15 -15.40 38.02
C ALA A 49 13.51 -15.25 38.70
N ASP A 50 14.58 -15.07 37.92
CA ASP A 50 15.83 -14.49 38.42
C ASP A 50 16.56 -13.82 37.24
N GLY A 51 16.66 -12.49 37.32
CA GLY A 51 17.60 -11.71 36.52
C GLY A 51 19.01 -11.87 37.10
N PRO A 52 20.08 -11.67 36.31
CA PRO A 52 21.42 -11.74 36.85
C PRO A 52 21.66 -10.57 37.82
N ASP A 53 22.12 -10.91 39.01
CA ASP A 53 22.52 -10.01 40.08
C ASP A 53 23.65 -9.06 39.64
N GLU A 54 23.46 -7.75 39.86
CA GLU A 54 24.54 -6.77 39.82
C GLU A 54 25.26 -6.75 41.17
N GLU A 55 26.46 -7.33 41.25
CA GLU A 55 27.45 -6.97 42.27
C GLU A 55 28.82 -6.61 41.67
N GLN A 56 29.21 -5.36 41.96
CA GLN A 56 30.54 -4.88 42.33
C GLN A 56 31.68 -4.91 41.29
N PHE A 57 31.89 -3.75 40.63
CA PHE A 57 33.22 -3.31 40.19
C PHE A 57 33.65 -2.09 41.03
N THR A 58 34.56 -2.30 41.98
CA THR A 58 35.34 -1.24 42.64
C THR A 58 36.78 -1.30 42.11
N GLU A 59 37.23 -0.26 41.41
CA GLU A 59 38.44 0.51 41.75
C GLU A 59 38.73 1.63 40.72
N ALA A 60 39.37 2.69 41.20
CA ALA A 60 39.46 4.02 40.59
C ALA A 60 40.57 4.16 39.53
N HIS A 61 40.33 5.01 38.53
CA HIS A 61 41.38 5.62 37.71
C HIS A 61 41.15 7.12 37.58
N THR A 62 42.08 7.90 38.13
CA THR A 62 42.06 9.36 38.19
C THR A 62 42.56 9.93 36.87
N THR A 63 41.80 10.82 36.22
CA THR A 63 42.28 11.65 35.11
C THR A 63 42.36 13.12 35.54
N PRO A 64 43.41 13.86 35.12
CA PRO A 64 43.64 15.22 35.57
C PRO A 64 42.71 16.22 34.89
N SER A 65 42.26 17.19 35.68
CA SER A 65 41.42 18.32 35.29
C SER A 65 42.22 19.39 34.55
N VAL A 66 41.77 19.77 33.35
CA VAL A 66 42.16 21.01 32.67
C VAL A 66 40.94 21.94 32.69
N ASN A 67 41.05 23.04 33.42
CA ASN A 67 40.05 24.11 33.46
C ASN A 67 40.19 24.99 32.21
N VAL A 68 39.17 25.01 31.35
CA VAL A 68 38.96 26.08 30.36
C VAL A 68 37.62 26.73 30.69
N GLU A 69 37.67 27.98 31.11
CA GLU A 69 36.48 28.78 31.45
C GLU A 69 35.77 29.21 30.15
N PRO A 70 34.50 28.84 29.91
CA PRO A 70 33.77 29.28 28.73
C PRO A 70 33.26 30.72 28.90
N ALA A 71 33.41 31.54 27.85
CA ALA A 71 32.88 32.89 27.79
C ALA A 71 31.34 32.91 27.94
N PRO A 72 30.74 33.95 28.56
CA PRO A 72 29.30 34.00 28.80
C PRO A 72 28.52 34.20 27.50
N ILE A 73 27.78 33.18 27.09
CA ILE A 73 26.78 33.28 26.01
C ILE A 73 25.55 33.99 26.57
N ARG A 74 25.20 35.14 25.98
CA ARG A 74 23.97 35.86 26.30
C ARG A 74 22.77 35.09 25.73
N PRO A 75 21.75 34.73 26.53
CA PRO A 75 20.57 34.07 26.00
C PRO A 75 19.71 35.05 25.20
N TYR A 76 19.38 34.68 23.97
CA TYR A 76 18.21 35.24 23.28
C TYR A 76 16.98 34.60 23.92
N ALA A 77 16.28 35.36 24.77
CA ALA A 77 15.03 34.94 25.38
C ALA A 77 13.90 35.00 24.33
N ALA A 78 13.58 33.85 23.74
CA ALA A 78 12.28 33.64 23.10
C ALA A 78 11.26 33.27 24.18
N PRO A 79 10.01 33.74 24.11
CA PRO A 79 9.01 33.45 25.14
C PRO A 79 8.69 31.96 25.19
N ASP A 80 8.43 31.47 26.40
CA ASP A 80 8.02 30.10 26.71
C ASP A 80 6.71 29.74 25.99
N GLU A 81 6.80 29.29 24.74
CA GLU A 81 5.73 28.54 24.11
C GLU A 81 5.68 27.15 24.74
N PRO A 82 4.50 26.66 25.15
CA PRO A 82 4.36 25.29 25.63
C PRO A 82 4.70 24.33 24.49
N HIS A 83 5.87 23.70 24.57
CA HIS A 83 6.26 22.65 23.65
C HIS A 83 5.94 21.30 24.27
N VAL A 84 5.21 20.47 23.53
CA VAL A 84 5.00 19.07 23.89
C VAL A 84 6.15 18.27 23.32
N VAL A 85 7.02 17.76 24.19
CA VAL A 85 8.03 16.77 23.80
C VAL A 85 7.36 15.39 23.78
N ILE A 86 7.16 14.85 22.58
CA ILE A 86 6.70 13.48 22.40
C ILE A 86 7.92 12.61 22.08
N THR A 87 8.37 11.84 23.06
CA THR A 87 9.37 10.78 22.88
C THR A 87 8.67 9.44 22.74
N GLY A 88 8.95 8.71 21.66
CA GLY A 88 8.46 7.35 21.44
C GLY A 88 9.53 6.48 20.76
N GLY A 89 9.50 5.17 21.03
CA GLY A 89 10.33 4.17 20.37
C GLY A 89 9.46 3.19 19.58
N GLY A 90 9.62 3.17 18.25
CA GLY A 90 8.86 2.32 17.32
C GLY A 90 7.58 2.97 16.76
N TRP A 91 7.29 2.68 15.48
CA TRP A 91 6.11 3.18 14.75
C TRP A 91 5.21 1.99 14.36
N GLY A 92 4.21 1.68 15.19
CA GLY A 92 3.26 0.60 14.91
C GLY A 92 2.35 0.25 16.09
N HIS A 93 1.18 -0.30 15.80
CA HIS A 93 0.15 -0.67 16.79
C HIS A 93 0.51 -1.90 17.68
N GLY A 94 1.79 -2.32 17.69
CA GLY A 94 2.31 -3.40 18.54
C GLY A 94 1.82 -4.82 18.22
N VAL A 95 1.13 -5.04 17.09
CA VAL A 95 0.55 -6.34 16.72
C VAL A 95 1.02 -6.75 15.33
N GLY A 96 1.50 -7.99 15.20
CA GLY A 96 1.99 -8.56 13.93
C GLY A 96 3.50 -8.42 13.74
N MET A 97 3.93 -8.31 12.50
CA MET A 97 5.34 -8.30 12.14
C MET A 97 5.98 -6.92 12.25
N SER A 98 7.04 -6.79 13.05
CA SER A 98 7.88 -5.59 13.10
C SER A 98 8.74 -5.51 11.84
N GLN A 99 8.68 -4.40 11.11
CA GLN A 99 9.45 -4.23 9.88
C GLN A 99 10.97 -4.27 10.14
N TYR A 100 11.46 -3.46 11.09
CA TYR A 100 12.88 -3.46 11.46
C TYR A 100 13.32 -4.78 12.12
N GLY A 101 12.43 -5.46 12.82
CA GLY A 101 12.75 -6.77 13.36
C GLY A 101 12.82 -7.85 12.27
N ALA A 102 11.99 -7.77 11.23
CA ALA A 102 12.13 -8.61 10.03
C ALA A 102 13.44 -8.32 9.29
N TYR A 103 13.85 -7.05 9.17
CA TYR A 103 15.16 -6.66 8.67
C TYR A 103 16.30 -7.29 9.48
N GLY A 104 16.31 -7.12 10.80
CA GLY A 104 17.36 -7.67 11.66
C GLY A 104 17.45 -9.19 11.63
N ARG A 105 16.30 -9.89 11.53
CA ARG A 105 16.27 -11.36 11.37
C ARG A 105 16.82 -11.79 10.01
N ALA A 106 16.51 -11.06 8.94
CA ALA A 106 17.06 -11.34 7.61
C ALA A 106 18.57 -11.09 7.55
N GLU A 107 19.07 -10.02 8.17
CA GLU A 107 20.51 -9.76 8.33
C GLU A 107 21.22 -10.87 9.13
N ALA A 108 20.51 -11.48 10.10
CA ALA A 108 20.98 -12.67 10.82
C ALA A 108 20.86 -13.98 10.01
N GLY A 109 20.52 -13.91 8.71
CA GLY A 109 20.45 -15.05 7.81
C GLY A 109 19.16 -15.89 7.92
N GLN A 110 18.13 -15.40 8.63
CA GLN A 110 16.84 -16.09 8.66
C GLN A 110 16.09 -15.88 7.34
N ASN A 111 15.53 -16.96 6.80
CA ASN A 111 14.68 -16.86 5.63
C ASN A 111 13.27 -16.34 5.98
N TYR A 112 12.50 -15.93 4.98
CA TYR A 112 11.17 -15.35 5.17
C TYR A 112 10.20 -16.24 5.98
N ARG A 113 10.33 -17.57 5.89
CA ARG A 113 9.47 -18.50 6.66
C ARG A 113 9.79 -18.42 8.15
N GLN A 114 11.09 -18.44 8.49
CA GLN A 114 11.55 -18.30 9.87
C GLN A 114 11.19 -16.93 10.44
N ILE A 115 11.32 -15.87 9.64
CA ILE A 115 10.90 -14.51 10.01
C ILE A 115 9.41 -14.51 10.36
N LEU A 116 8.55 -15.05 9.48
CA LEU A 116 7.10 -15.08 9.71
C LEU A 116 6.73 -15.94 10.93
N GLN A 117 7.34 -17.12 11.10
CA GLN A 117 7.11 -18.00 12.25
C GLN A 117 7.50 -17.35 13.57
N ALA A 118 8.47 -16.43 13.57
CA ALA A 118 8.83 -15.67 14.76
C ALA A 118 7.81 -14.59 15.15
N TYR A 119 6.99 -14.12 14.22
CA TYR A 119 5.95 -13.11 14.47
C TYR A 119 4.54 -13.68 14.57
N TYR A 120 4.30 -14.83 13.95
CA TYR A 120 3.00 -15.48 13.89
C TYR A 120 3.16 -16.94 14.31
N THR A 121 2.71 -17.27 15.53
CA THR A 121 2.82 -18.61 16.09
C THR A 121 1.75 -19.54 15.50
N GLY A 122 2.12 -20.81 15.22
CA GLY A 122 1.17 -21.82 14.74
C GLY A 122 0.64 -21.58 13.32
N ILE A 123 1.40 -20.88 12.48
CA ILE A 123 1.03 -20.65 11.08
C ILE A 123 1.47 -21.79 10.17
N ASP A 124 0.63 -22.05 9.16
CA ASP A 124 1.01 -22.79 7.96
C ASP A 124 1.05 -21.84 6.76
N ILE A 125 2.03 -22.03 5.87
CA ILE A 125 2.14 -21.29 4.62
C ILE A 125 1.60 -22.18 3.50
N THR A 126 0.39 -21.91 3.03
CA THR A 126 -0.35 -22.75 2.07
C THR A 126 -0.86 -21.94 0.90
N ALA A 127 -1.12 -22.59 -0.23
CA ALA A 127 -1.70 -21.90 -1.36
C ALA A 127 -3.23 -21.83 -1.26
N THR A 128 -3.79 -20.64 -1.48
CA THR A 128 -5.23 -20.37 -1.36
C THR A 128 -5.75 -19.69 -2.62
N ASP A 129 -6.78 -20.29 -3.21
CA ASP A 129 -7.59 -19.64 -4.24
C ASP A 129 -8.61 -18.69 -3.58
N PHE A 130 -8.71 -17.48 -4.11
CA PHE A 130 -9.62 -16.43 -3.64
C PHE A 130 -10.50 -15.88 -4.77
N GLY A 131 -10.52 -16.55 -5.94
CA GLY A 131 -11.43 -16.25 -7.04
C GLY A 131 -10.89 -15.24 -8.05
N GLY A 132 -9.59 -15.25 -8.32
CA GLY A 132 -8.96 -14.50 -9.43
C GLY A 132 -8.80 -12.99 -9.18
N ASP A 133 -8.91 -12.20 -10.25
CA ASP A 133 -8.67 -10.75 -10.24
C ASP A 133 -9.48 -10.01 -9.17
N ILE A 134 -8.92 -8.92 -8.68
CA ILE A 134 -9.51 -8.08 -7.63
C ILE A 134 -9.93 -6.70 -8.17
N GLU A 135 -10.79 -6.06 -7.39
CA GLU A 135 -11.15 -4.66 -7.53
C GLU A 135 -10.90 -3.86 -6.25
N VAL A 136 -10.19 -2.74 -6.37
CA VAL A 136 -9.80 -1.88 -5.25
C VAL A 136 -10.49 -0.52 -5.42
N HIS A 137 -11.36 -0.15 -4.49
CA HIS A 137 -11.93 1.19 -4.43
C HIS A 137 -10.88 2.19 -3.98
N LEU A 138 -10.82 3.32 -4.67
CA LEU A 138 -9.84 4.38 -4.43
C LEU A 138 -10.45 5.56 -3.68
N ILE A 139 -11.56 6.08 -4.22
CA ILE A 139 -12.15 7.33 -3.73
C ILE A 139 -13.58 7.49 -4.23
N LYS A 140 -14.41 8.15 -3.43
CA LYS A 140 -15.72 8.67 -3.83
C LYS A 140 -15.63 10.19 -3.97
N THR A 141 -15.87 10.72 -5.16
CA THR A 141 -15.68 12.15 -5.47
C THR A 141 -16.63 12.65 -6.56
N GLY A 142 -16.95 13.94 -6.60
CA GLY A 142 -17.80 14.54 -7.65
C GLY A 142 -17.12 14.64 -9.02
N ALA A 143 -15.79 14.62 -9.06
CA ALA A 143 -15.00 14.60 -10.29
C ALA A 143 -13.64 13.92 -10.07
N VAL A 144 -13.11 13.31 -11.14
CA VAL A 144 -11.81 12.65 -11.18
C VAL A 144 -10.99 13.26 -12.32
N THR A 145 -9.69 13.45 -12.08
CA THR A 145 -8.75 14.01 -13.05
C THR A 145 -7.59 13.03 -13.24
N PHE A 146 -7.50 12.46 -14.44
CA PHE A 146 -6.40 11.57 -14.84
C PHE A 146 -5.30 12.34 -15.57
N ARG A 147 -4.05 11.96 -15.30
CA ARG A 147 -2.83 12.42 -15.97
C ARG A 147 -2.05 11.21 -16.48
N PRO A 148 -2.37 10.72 -17.69
CA PRO A 148 -1.67 9.57 -18.26
C PRO A 148 -0.23 9.92 -18.67
N GLU A 149 0.68 8.95 -18.49
CA GLU A 149 2.06 9.01 -18.98
C GLU A 149 2.27 8.15 -20.25
N GLY A 150 1.21 8.00 -21.04
CA GLY A 150 1.16 7.18 -22.24
C GLY A 150 -0.28 7.08 -22.79
N PRO A 151 -0.51 6.30 -23.84
CA PRO A 151 -1.82 6.25 -24.50
C PRO A 151 -2.87 5.53 -23.63
N ILE A 152 -4.00 6.19 -23.38
CA ILE A 152 -5.16 5.62 -22.69
C ILE A 152 -6.44 5.78 -23.52
N ALA A 153 -7.41 4.89 -23.28
CA ALA A 153 -8.76 4.95 -23.84
C ALA A 153 -9.80 5.07 -22.73
N LEU A 154 -10.75 5.96 -22.95
CA LEU A 154 -11.97 6.09 -22.15
C LEU A 154 -13.07 5.30 -22.85
N LYS A 155 -13.69 4.35 -22.15
CA LYS A 155 -14.64 3.40 -22.72
C LYS A 155 -15.99 3.40 -22.01
N GLY A 156 -17.06 3.38 -22.79
CA GLY A 156 -18.42 3.08 -22.36
C GLY A 156 -18.81 1.70 -22.87
N GLY A 157 -18.62 0.67 -22.03
CA GLY A 157 -18.71 -0.71 -22.49
C GLY A 157 -17.62 -1.01 -23.53
N GLN A 158 -18.02 -1.45 -24.73
CA GLN A 158 -17.08 -1.73 -25.83
C GLN A 158 -16.73 -0.48 -26.67
N THR A 159 -17.48 0.61 -26.51
CA THR A 159 -17.31 1.83 -27.31
C THR A 159 -16.21 2.71 -26.73
N THR A 160 -15.23 3.08 -27.55
CA THR A 160 -14.27 4.14 -27.21
C THR A 160 -14.95 5.50 -27.33
N ILE A 161 -14.97 6.25 -26.23
CA ILE A 161 -15.56 7.59 -26.15
C ILE A 161 -14.51 8.64 -26.50
N ALA A 162 -13.32 8.48 -25.94
CA ALA A 162 -12.17 9.34 -26.17
C ALA A 162 -10.87 8.59 -25.92
N GLU A 163 -9.80 9.21 -26.38
CA GLU A 163 -8.44 8.77 -26.17
C GLU A 163 -7.66 9.96 -25.62
N ALA A 164 -6.63 9.67 -24.85
CA ALA A 164 -5.71 10.67 -24.33
C ALA A 164 -4.28 10.11 -24.35
N GLU A 165 -3.33 11.00 -24.51
CA GLU A 165 -1.92 10.70 -24.66
C GLU A 165 -1.09 11.21 -23.48
N ASN A 166 0.20 10.88 -23.47
CA ASN A 166 1.14 11.40 -22.48
C ASN A 166 1.08 12.94 -22.41
N GLY A 167 0.89 13.46 -21.20
CA GLY A 167 0.82 14.91 -20.93
C GLY A 167 -0.59 15.50 -21.00
N ASP A 168 -1.57 14.76 -21.51
CA ASP A 168 -2.96 15.20 -21.50
C ASP A 168 -3.53 15.25 -20.08
N THR A 169 -4.55 16.08 -19.89
CA THR A 169 -5.38 16.10 -18.68
C THR A 169 -6.79 15.67 -19.02
N VAL A 170 -7.24 14.59 -18.38
CA VAL A 170 -8.59 14.04 -18.59
C VAL A 170 -9.42 14.28 -17.33
N ARG A 171 -10.43 15.14 -17.42
CA ARG A 171 -11.35 15.42 -16.32
C ARG A 171 -12.71 14.77 -16.58
N ILE A 172 -13.16 13.96 -15.64
CA ILE A 172 -14.46 13.28 -15.67
C ILE A 172 -15.27 13.73 -14.46
N ALA A 173 -16.43 14.34 -14.70
CA ALA A 173 -17.34 14.82 -13.67
C ALA A 173 -18.75 14.25 -13.86
N ARG A 174 -19.66 14.55 -12.94
CA ARG A 174 -21.10 14.25 -13.04
C ARG A 174 -21.90 15.52 -13.26
N ALA A 175 -22.80 15.51 -14.23
CA ALA A 175 -23.82 16.54 -14.43
C ALA A 175 -25.08 15.89 -15.02
N ASP A 176 -26.26 16.35 -14.62
CA ASP A 176 -27.56 15.92 -15.17
C ASP A 176 -27.75 14.39 -15.27
N GLY A 177 -27.23 13.66 -14.27
CA GLY A 177 -27.33 12.20 -14.21
C GLY A 177 -26.43 11.44 -15.19
N ALA A 178 -25.55 12.13 -15.94
CA ALA A 178 -24.57 11.54 -16.84
C ALA A 178 -23.13 11.93 -16.45
N TYR A 179 -22.14 11.26 -17.04
CA TYR A 179 -20.77 11.76 -17.00
C TYR A 179 -20.62 12.99 -17.90
N VAL A 180 -19.64 13.83 -17.59
CA VAL A 180 -19.15 14.90 -18.47
C VAL A 180 -17.65 14.73 -18.56
N ILE A 181 -17.13 14.63 -19.78
CA ILE A 181 -15.73 14.31 -20.04
C ILE A 181 -15.08 15.47 -20.77
N ARG A 182 -13.94 15.91 -20.25
CA ARG A 182 -13.06 16.89 -20.91
C ARG A 182 -11.66 16.34 -21.05
N VAL A 183 -11.04 16.58 -22.20
CA VAL A 183 -9.61 16.30 -22.46
C VAL A 183 -8.96 17.61 -22.84
N ASN A 184 -7.96 18.04 -22.06
CA ASN A 184 -7.31 19.36 -22.19
C ASN A 184 -8.35 20.50 -22.28
N ASP A 185 -9.30 20.49 -21.35
CA ASP A 185 -10.44 21.41 -21.24
C ASP A 185 -11.47 21.39 -22.38
N LYS A 186 -11.21 20.65 -23.46
CA LYS A 186 -12.15 20.45 -24.57
C LYS A 186 -13.20 19.42 -24.18
N SER A 187 -14.48 19.78 -24.37
CA SER A 187 -15.61 18.86 -24.16
C SER A 187 -15.52 17.69 -25.15
N VAL A 188 -15.54 16.47 -24.62
CA VAL A 188 -15.58 15.23 -25.40
C VAL A 188 -17.00 14.70 -25.46
N CYS A 189 -17.67 14.63 -24.31
CA CYS A 189 -19.07 14.25 -24.19
C CYS A 189 -19.70 14.91 -22.96
N GLY A 190 -21.02 15.06 -23.00
CA GLY A 190 -21.82 15.69 -21.94
C GLY A 190 -22.43 17.02 -22.37
N GLY A 191 -23.52 17.43 -21.71
CA GLY A 191 -24.40 18.49 -22.20
C GLY A 191 -25.21 18.04 -23.43
N ASP A 192 -25.58 18.99 -24.30
CA ASP A 192 -26.35 18.72 -25.53
C ASP A 192 -25.49 18.14 -26.69
N GLN A 193 -24.19 17.92 -26.46
CA GLN A 193 -23.25 17.51 -27.50
C GLN A 193 -23.19 15.98 -27.65
N GLN A 194 -23.19 15.52 -28.89
CA GLN A 194 -22.91 14.12 -29.27
C GLN A 194 -21.38 13.90 -29.34
N PRO A 195 -20.83 12.75 -28.86
CA PRO A 195 -21.52 11.58 -28.34
C PRO A 195 -22.13 11.75 -26.95
N VAL A 196 -23.27 11.11 -26.67
CA VAL A 196 -23.86 11.02 -25.32
C VAL A 196 -22.90 10.24 -24.40
N CYS A 197 -22.53 10.84 -23.26
CA CYS A 197 -21.72 10.13 -22.27
C CYS A 197 -22.48 8.96 -21.62
N PRO A 198 -21.77 7.91 -21.17
CA PRO A 198 -22.37 6.88 -20.32
C PRO A 198 -23.02 7.48 -19.07
N LYS A 199 -24.06 6.83 -18.57
CA LYS A 199 -24.79 7.29 -17.38
C LYS A 199 -24.35 6.62 -16.09
N ASN A 200 -24.08 5.31 -16.14
CA ASN A 200 -23.92 4.52 -14.92
C ASN A 200 -22.48 4.07 -14.67
N GLN A 201 -21.77 3.67 -15.72
CA GLN A 201 -20.42 3.17 -15.59
C GLN A 201 -19.59 3.48 -16.83
N MET A 202 -18.29 3.69 -16.62
CA MET A 202 -17.30 3.76 -17.68
C MET A 202 -15.95 3.22 -17.19
N GLY A 203 -15.04 2.99 -18.13
CA GLY A 203 -13.69 2.54 -17.84
C GLY A 203 -12.63 3.47 -18.43
N VAL A 204 -11.45 3.49 -17.81
CA VAL A 204 -10.23 4.07 -18.37
C VAL A 204 -9.15 3.01 -18.34
N GLN A 205 -8.49 2.78 -19.48
CA GLN A 205 -7.49 1.72 -19.61
C GLN A 205 -6.37 2.13 -20.54
N ALA A 206 -5.17 1.58 -20.34
CA ALA A 206 -4.06 1.69 -21.27
C ALA A 206 -4.45 1.18 -22.67
N ARG A 207 -3.89 1.79 -23.72
CA ARG A 207 -3.98 1.29 -25.09
C ARG A 207 -2.71 0.50 -25.45
N GLY A 208 -2.89 -0.55 -26.25
CA GLY A 208 -1.81 -1.45 -26.66
C GLY A 208 -1.42 -2.46 -25.57
N ASN A 209 -0.26 -3.08 -25.75
CA ASN A 209 0.22 -4.19 -24.92
C ASN A 209 1.10 -3.72 -23.74
N GLY A 210 1.22 -2.42 -23.53
CA GLY A 210 2.10 -1.81 -22.52
C GLY A 210 1.36 -1.45 -21.23
N ARG A 211 2.13 -1.32 -20.15
CA ARG A 211 1.67 -0.71 -18.89
C ARG A 211 1.81 0.80 -19.03
N VAL A 212 0.70 1.52 -18.94
CA VAL A 212 0.70 2.99 -18.95
C VAL A 212 0.41 3.46 -17.54
N PRO A 213 1.39 4.07 -16.87
CA PRO A 213 1.12 4.67 -15.59
C PRO A 213 0.23 5.91 -15.73
N VAL A 214 -0.71 6.06 -14.81
CA VAL A 214 -1.70 7.15 -14.82
C VAL A 214 -1.76 7.76 -13.43
N GLY A 215 -1.48 9.06 -13.35
CA GLY A 215 -1.73 9.84 -12.14
C GLY A 215 -3.23 10.10 -11.97
N VAL A 216 -3.72 9.98 -10.73
CA VAL A 216 -5.08 10.38 -10.35
C VAL A 216 -4.96 11.54 -9.37
N ALA A 217 -5.42 12.73 -9.77
CA ALA A 217 -5.19 13.95 -9.00
C ALA A 217 -5.79 13.88 -7.59
N GLU A 218 -6.99 13.32 -7.47
CA GLU A 218 -7.79 13.32 -6.25
C GLU A 218 -7.26 12.34 -5.19
N THR A 219 -6.47 11.35 -5.59
CA THR A 219 -5.77 10.46 -4.65
C THR A 219 -4.33 10.87 -4.42
N GLY A 220 -3.77 11.77 -5.25
CA GLY A 220 -2.36 12.14 -5.24
C GLY A 220 -1.41 11.05 -5.76
N ASN A 221 -1.97 9.95 -6.27
CA ASN A 221 -1.25 8.71 -6.51
C ASN A 221 -1.12 8.39 -7.99
N ARG A 222 -0.17 7.51 -8.32
CA ARG A 222 0.07 7.01 -9.68
C ARG A 222 -0.16 5.50 -9.72
N TYR A 223 -0.98 5.07 -10.68
CA TYR A 223 -1.39 3.67 -10.83
C TYR A 223 -0.89 3.14 -12.15
N GLN A 224 -0.30 1.95 -12.14
CA GLN A 224 0.31 1.34 -13.33
C GLN A 224 -0.40 0.04 -13.76
N TYR A 225 -1.27 -0.50 -12.90
CA TYR A 225 -1.86 -1.83 -13.05
C TYR A 225 -3.38 -1.77 -13.06
N GLY A 226 -4.00 -2.77 -13.68
CA GLY A 226 -5.44 -2.88 -13.81
C GLY A 226 -6.06 -1.84 -14.74
N ARG A 227 -7.37 -1.67 -14.61
CA ARG A 227 -8.20 -0.73 -15.37
C ARG A 227 -9.00 0.11 -14.40
N PHE A 228 -9.05 1.42 -14.61
CA PHE A 228 -9.94 2.25 -13.80
C PHE A 228 -11.38 1.98 -14.17
N ARG A 229 -12.23 1.90 -13.16
CA ARG A 229 -13.67 1.77 -13.29
C ARG A 229 -14.33 2.89 -12.52
N LEU A 230 -15.20 3.62 -13.20
CA LEU A 230 -15.96 4.72 -12.64
C LEU A 230 -17.42 4.25 -12.57
N ARG A 231 -18.00 4.23 -11.38
CA ARG A 231 -19.43 3.96 -11.18
C ARG A 231 -20.12 5.21 -10.65
N ALA A 232 -21.30 5.50 -11.18
CA ALA A 232 -22.13 6.59 -10.69
C ALA A 232 -22.57 6.26 -9.27
N ALA A 233 -22.36 7.21 -8.36
CA ALA A 233 -22.69 7.09 -6.95
C ALA A 233 -23.73 8.12 -6.54
N THR A 234 -24.31 7.93 -5.35
CA THR A 234 -25.29 8.86 -4.78
C THR A 234 -24.70 10.27 -4.59
N GLY A 235 -25.57 11.27 -4.68
CA GLY A 235 -25.20 12.68 -4.49
C GLY A 235 -24.37 13.27 -5.63
N GLY A 236 -24.49 12.73 -6.85
CA GLY A 236 -23.71 13.22 -7.99
C GLY A 236 -22.23 12.85 -7.92
N ASN A 237 -21.88 11.82 -7.14
CA ASN A 237 -20.50 11.37 -7.01
C ASN A 237 -20.17 10.25 -7.98
N ILE A 238 -18.89 9.91 -8.00
CA ILE A 238 -18.26 8.82 -8.74
C ILE A 238 -17.53 7.98 -7.71
N ASP A 239 -17.82 6.68 -7.67
CA ASP A 239 -16.95 5.69 -7.04
C ASP A 239 -15.89 5.29 -8.06
N LEU A 240 -14.64 5.70 -7.79
CA LEU A 240 -13.48 5.33 -8.58
C LEU A 240 -12.82 4.10 -7.97
N SER A 241 -12.57 3.10 -8.80
CA SER A 241 -11.84 1.90 -8.43
C SER A 241 -10.84 1.51 -9.52
N VAL A 242 -9.91 0.63 -9.18
CA VAL A 242 -9.06 -0.08 -10.13
C VAL A 242 -9.44 -1.55 -10.11
N ALA A 243 -9.82 -2.09 -11.26
CA ALA A 243 -10.34 -3.44 -11.43
C ALA A 243 -9.45 -4.26 -12.36
N SER A 244 -9.69 -5.57 -12.42
CA SER A 244 -8.97 -6.51 -13.30
C SER A 244 -7.45 -6.48 -13.06
N MET A 245 -7.07 -6.54 -11.78
CA MET A 245 -5.68 -6.71 -11.36
C MET A 245 -5.53 -8.00 -10.55
N SER A 246 -4.38 -8.65 -10.65
CA SER A 246 -4.01 -9.73 -9.74
C SER A 246 -3.67 -9.19 -8.34
N VAL A 247 -3.71 -10.05 -7.31
CA VAL A 247 -3.23 -9.66 -5.97
C VAL A 247 -1.73 -9.35 -6.00
N GLU A 248 -0.98 -9.99 -6.87
CA GLU A 248 0.45 -9.78 -7.08
C GLU A 248 0.73 -8.37 -7.59
N GLU A 249 -0.07 -7.89 -8.54
CA GLU A 249 0.02 -6.51 -9.03
C GLU A 249 -0.37 -5.49 -7.95
N TYR A 250 -1.35 -5.82 -7.10
CA TYR A 250 -1.67 -5.01 -5.93
C TYR A 250 -0.49 -4.92 -4.95
N LEU A 251 0.22 -6.03 -4.70
CA LEU A 251 1.37 -6.07 -3.80
C LEU A 251 2.57 -5.27 -4.33
N TYR A 252 2.66 -4.98 -5.63
CA TYR A 252 3.68 -4.07 -6.14
C TYR A 252 3.52 -2.63 -5.64
N GLY A 253 2.33 -2.24 -5.16
CA GLY A 253 2.10 -0.96 -4.48
C GLY A 253 2.55 -0.93 -3.02
N LEU A 254 2.92 -2.08 -2.44
CA LEU A 254 3.26 -2.22 -1.02
C LEU A 254 4.65 -1.61 -0.72
N GLY A 255 4.69 -0.31 -0.44
CA GLY A 255 5.93 0.46 -0.31
C GLY A 255 6.48 0.68 1.11
N GLU A 256 6.16 -0.17 2.10
CA GLU A 256 6.55 0.07 3.50
C GLU A 256 8.05 -0.16 3.77
N MET A 257 8.66 -1.23 3.23
CA MET A 257 10.10 -1.47 3.36
C MET A 257 10.88 -0.91 2.16
N PRO A 258 12.07 -0.33 2.37
CA PRO A 258 12.98 0.05 1.30
C PRO A 258 13.33 -1.15 0.41
N ALA A 259 13.30 -0.96 -0.91
CA ALA A 259 13.66 -2.02 -1.87
C ALA A 259 15.11 -2.52 -1.75
N SER A 260 15.97 -1.76 -1.05
CA SER A 260 17.35 -2.16 -0.75
C SER A 260 17.48 -3.09 0.45
N TRP A 261 16.39 -3.35 1.19
CA TRP A 261 16.41 -4.27 2.31
C TRP A 261 16.59 -5.73 1.85
N PRO A 262 17.04 -6.62 2.75
CA PRO A 262 17.19 -8.03 2.45
C PRO A 262 15.94 -8.65 1.84
N LEU A 263 16.14 -9.50 0.83
CA LEU A 263 15.05 -10.10 0.07
C LEU A 263 14.06 -10.88 0.96
N ASP A 264 14.55 -11.60 1.97
CA ASP A 264 13.71 -12.36 2.90
C ASP A 264 12.79 -11.46 3.74
N ALA A 265 13.22 -10.25 4.11
CA ALA A 265 12.37 -9.28 4.79
C ALA A 265 11.25 -8.78 3.85
N LEU A 266 11.59 -8.45 2.60
CA LEU A 266 10.63 -8.05 1.58
C LEU A 266 9.62 -9.17 1.25
N GLN A 267 10.09 -10.43 1.20
CA GLN A 267 9.22 -11.60 1.01
C GLN A 267 8.27 -11.79 2.19
N ALA A 268 8.75 -11.63 3.42
CA ALA A 268 7.91 -11.69 4.61
C ALA A 268 6.82 -10.61 4.57
N GLN A 269 7.17 -9.36 4.24
CA GLN A 269 6.22 -8.25 4.07
C GLN A 269 5.18 -8.56 3.00
N ALA A 270 5.62 -9.03 1.82
CA ALA A 270 4.72 -9.36 0.72
C ALA A 270 3.74 -10.48 1.09
N LEU A 271 4.20 -11.52 1.79
CA LEU A 271 3.35 -12.65 2.19
C LEU A 271 2.36 -12.26 3.30
N ALA A 272 2.78 -11.43 4.26
CA ALA A 272 1.89 -10.87 5.28
C ALA A 272 0.81 -9.97 4.64
N GLY A 273 1.21 -9.06 3.74
CA GLY A 273 0.30 -8.19 2.99
C GLY A 273 -0.68 -8.99 2.13
N ARG A 274 -0.21 -10.02 1.43
CA ARG A 274 -1.05 -10.92 0.63
C ARG A 274 -2.12 -11.60 1.47
N THR A 275 -1.72 -12.16 2.62
CA THR A 275 -2.63 -12.86 3.53
C THR A 275 -3.74 -11.93 4.00
N PHE A 276 -3.40 -10.69 4.38
CA PHE A 276 -4.37 -9.69 4.79
C PHE A 276 -5.36 -9.37 3.66
N ALA A 277 -4.86 -9.12 2.44
CA ALA A 277 -5.71 -8.84 1.28
C ALA A 277 -6.66 -10.01 0.99
N VAL A 278 -6.15 -11.24 0.90
CA VAL A 278 -6.95 -12.45 0.61
C VAL A 278 -8.03 -12.67 1.66
N ARG A 279 -7.71 -12.49 2.95
CA ARG A 279 -8.68 -12.65 4.04
C ARG A 279 -9.85 -11.67 3.90
N LEU A 280 -9.57 -10.42 3.55
CA LEU A 280 -10.60 -9.41 3.30
C LEU A 280 -11.44 -9.76 2.08
N ILE A 281 -10.80 -10.12 0.96
CA ILE A 281 -11.48 -10.51 -0.28
C ILE A 281 -12.48 -11.64 0.01
N GLN A 282 -12.03 -12.74 0.65
CA GLN A 282 -12.88 -13.87 0.98
C GLN A 282 -14.05 -13.51 1.89
N SER A 283 -13.81 -12.67 2.91
CA SER A 283 -14.88 -12.21 3.81
C SER A 283 -15.96 -11.39 3.11
N ARG A 284 -15.60 -10.64 2.06
CA ARG A 284 -16.49 -9.71 1.37
C ARG A 284 -17.22 -10.35 0.21
N ARG A 285 -16.54 -11.19 -0.57
CA ARG A 285 -17.18 -12.00 -1.61
C ARG A 285 -18.22 -12.96 -1.05
N GLY A 286 -18.06 -13.38 0.21
CA GLY A 286 -19.08 -14.14 0.94
C GLY A 286 -20.28 -13.33 1.46
N ASN A 287 -20.24 -11.98 1.41
CA ASN A 287 -21.28 -11.11 2.01
C ASN A 287 -21.45 -9.78 1.21
N TRP A 288 -21.95 -9.91 -0.02
CA TRP A 288 -21.98 -8.87 -1.07
C TRP A 288 -22.82 -7.62 -0.74
N SER A 289 -22.20 -6.66 -0.05
CA SER A 289 -22.76 -5.31 0.09
C SER A 289 -22.10 -4.27 -0.83
N HIS A 290 -20.95 -4.59 -1.42
CA HIS A 290 -20.15 -3.64 -2.20
C HIS A 290 -19.60 -4.28 -3.49
N PRO A 291 -19.43 -3.51 -4.59
CA PRO A 291 -18.97 -4.05 -5.86
C PRO A 291 -17.44 -4.12 -6.02
N TRP A 292 -16.68 -3.92 -4.94
CA TRP A 292 -15.21 -4.00 -4.90
C TRP A 292 -14.74 -4.87 -3.73
N ASP A 293 -13.53 -5.40 -3.86
CA ASP A 293 -12.96 -6.33 -2.90
C ASP A 293 -12.16 -5.63 -1.79
N LEU A 294 -11.43 -4.58 -2.13
CA LEU A 294 -10.53 -3.83 -1.22
C LEU A 294 -10.83 -2.33 -1.25
N TRP A 295 -10.30 -1.62 -0.26
CA TRP A 295 -10.25 -0.15 -0.21
C TRP A 295 -8.78 0.26 -0.14
N SER A 296 -8.43 1.37 -0.80
CA SER A 296 -7.14 2.04 -0.61
C SER A 296 -7.10 2.87 0.66
#